data_AF-A0A1B3NEX5-F1
#
_entry.id   AF-A0A1B3NEX5-F1
#
_cell.length_a   1.000
_cell.length_b   1.000
_cell.length_c   1.000
_cell.angle_alpha   90.00
_cell.angle_beta   90.00
_cell.angle_gamma   90.00
#
_symmetry.space_group_name_H-M   'P 1'
#
loop_
_entity.id
_entity.type
_entity.pdbx_description
1 polymer ?
#
loop_
_entity_poly.entity_id
_entity_poly.type
_entity_poly.pdbx_seq_one_letter_code
_entity_poly.pdbx_strand_id
1 'polypeptide(L)'
;MSLQGESIVTGTPVLGQFSACECGAPSIVIPAMVADEAPVSCGGCSRVIGSWLGYKAFVSRSIAREAQGMRQHALVCVDPILTAGLEEAWLGSASAPVAA
;
A
#
# COMPACT_ATOMS: atom_id res chain seq x y z
N MET A 1 -15.24 3.93 43.45
CA MET A 1 -14.24 2.89 43.73
C MET A 1 -14.15 2.04 42.47
N SER A 2 -13.51 2.60 41.43
CA SER A 2 -12.15 2.26 40.98
C SER A 2 -12.04 0.84 40.45
N LEU A 3 -12.11 0.69 39.13
CA LEU A 3 -11.45 -0.40 38.42
C LEU A 3 -10.38 0.25 37.54
N GLN A 4 -9.16 0.24 38.05
CA GLN A 4 -7.95 0.60 37.31
C GLN A 4 -7.68 -0.51 36.29
N GLY A 5 -7.88 -0.22 35.02
CA GLY A 5 -7.31 -0.99 33.92
C GLY A 5 -5.96 -0.41 33.57
N GLU A 6 -4.89 -0.93 34.16
CA GLU A 6 -3.52 -0.62 33.75
C GLU A 6 -3.28 -1.16 32.35
N SER A 7 -3.21 -0.26 31.36
CA SER A 7 -2.74 -0.60 30.03
C SER A 7 -1.22 -0.70 30.09
N ILE A 8 -0.71 -1.93 30.16
CA ILE A 8 0.71 -2.24 29.99
C ILE A 8 1.11 -1.75 28.59
N VAL A 9 1.84 -0.64 28.54
CA VAL A 9 2.46 -0.13 27.31
C VAL A 9 3.69 -0.99 27.05
N THR A 10 3.50 -2.08 26.31
CA THR A 10 4.62 -2.88 25.82
C THR A 10 5.34 -2.10 24.73
N GLY A 11 6.45 -1.46 25.11
CA GLY A 11 7.36 -0.78 24.21
C GLY A 11 8.07 -1.78 23.29
N THR A 12 7.54 -1.91 22.08
CA THR A 12 8.29 -2.32 20.90
C THR A 12 8.43 -1.07 20.04
N PRO A 13 9.59 -0.73 19.46
CA PRO A 13 9.63 0.29 18.42
C PRO A 13 8.78 -0.23 17.24
N VAL A 14 7.50 0.12 17.23
CA VAL A 14 6.61 -0.15 16.12
C VAL A 14 7.22 0.63 14.96
N LEU A 15 7.74 -0.06 13.96
CA LEU A 15 8.00 0.51 12.64
C LEU A 15 6.71 1.21 12.20
N GLY A 16 6.68 2.53 12.42
CA GLY A 16 5.48 3.30 12.71
C GLY A 16 4.37 3.03 11.72
N GLN A 17 3.24 2.52 12.21
CA GLN A 17 1.99 2.60 11.49
C GLN A 17 1.57 4.06 11.52
N PHE A 18 1.60 4.72 10.37
CA PHE A 18 0.94 6.01 10.21
C PHE A 18 -0.56 5.74 10.28
N SER A 19 -1.26 6.35 11.23
CA SER A 19 -2.69 6.12 11.43
C SER A 19 -3.52 7.07 10.59
N ALA A 20 -4.55 6.53 9.95
CA ALA A 20 -5.60 7.35 9.36
C ALA A 20 -6.29 8.15 10.47
N CYS A 21 -6.63 9.40 10.19
CA CYS A 21 -7.34 10.23 11.14
C CYS A 21 -8.78 9.72 11.32
N GLU A 22 -9.30 9.78 12.54
CA GLU A 22 -10.69 9.43 12.87
C GLU A 22 -11.74 10.24 12.08
N CYS A 23 -11.38 11.44 11.59
CA CYS A 23 -12.28 12.26 10.78
C CYS A 23 -12.51 11.72 9.36
N GLY A 24 -11.77 10.69 8.93
CA GLY A 24 -11.95 10.03 7.64
C GLY A 24 -11.45 10.82 6.42
N ALA A 25 -10.82 11.98 6.62
CA ALA A 25 -10.27 12.76 5.51
C ALA A 25 -9.14 11.97 4.80
N PRO A 26 -9.13 11.91 3.46
CA PRO A 26 -8.15 11.14 2.69
C PRO A 26 -6.82 11.88 2.48
N SER A 27 -6.67 13.09 3.02
CA SER A 27 -5.53 13.97 2.76
C SER A 27 -4.76 14.31 4.03
N ILE A 28 -3.50 14.71 3.83
CA ILE A 28 -2.61 15.26 4.85
C ILE A 28 -2.20 16.69 4.49
N VAL A 29 -1.77 17.47 5.48
CA VAL A 29 -1.06 18.73 5.28
C VAL A 29 0.43 18.45 5.33
N ILE A 30 1.15 18.87 4.28
CA ILE A 30 2.60 18.75 4.22
C ILE A 30 3.22 19.82 5.16
N PRO A 31 4.15 19.45 6.04
CA PRO A 31 4.82 20.42 6.91
C PRO A 31 5.55 21.48 6.10
N ALA A 32 5.56 22.74 6.56
CA ALA A 32 6.26 23.83 5.88
C ALA A 32 7.78 23.60 5.80
N MET A 33 8.35 22.94 6.81
CA MET A 33 9.74 22.47 6.80
C MET A 33 9.75 20.94 6.79
N VAL A 34 10.33 20.38 5.75
CA VAL A 34 10.37 18.92 5.54
C VAL A 34 11.60 18.34 6.24
N ALA A 35 11.43 18.00 7.52
CA ALA A 35 12.41 17.27 8.33
C ALA A 35 11.79 15.95 8.81
N ASP A 36 12.59 14.96 9.19
CA ASP A 36 12.09 13.62 9.55
C ASP A 36 11.09 13.65 10.73
N GLU A 37 11.33 14.49 11.73
CA GLU A 37 10.46 14.69 12.90
C GLU A 37 9.34 15.72 12.67
N ALA A 38 9.23 16.30 11.47
CA ALA A 38 8.23 17.34 11.22
C ALA A 38 6.80 16.79 11.37
N PRO A 39 5.87 17.51 12.03
CA PRO A 39 4.55 17.01 12.33
C PRO A 39 3.65 17.00 11.09
N VAL A 40 3.12 15.82 10.74
CA VAL A 40 2.13 15.66 9.68
C VAL A 40 0.74 15.76 10.29
N SER A 41 -0.07 16.66 9.72
CA SER A 41 -1.44 16.90 10.17
C SER A 41 -2.45 16.37 9.19
N CYS A 42 -3.62 15.99 9.68
CA CYS A 42 -4.75 15.61 8.86
C CYS A 42 -5.25 16.81 8.03
N GLY A 43 -5.52 16.61 6.74
CA GLY A 43 -6.05 17.64 5.84
C GLY A 43 -7.50 18.04 6.10
N GLY A 44 -8.25 17.27 6.89
CA GLY A 44 -9.65 17.58 7.23
C GLY A 44 -9.81 18.33 8.56
N CYS A 45 -9.27 17.78 9.65
CA CYS A 45 -9.46 18.32 11.00
C CYS A 45 -8.19 18.93 11.63
N SER A 46 -7.09 19.02 10.87
CA SER A 46 -5.81 19.61 11.29
C SER A 46 -5.13 18.99 12.52
N ARG A 47 -5.66 17.89 13.08
CA ARG A 47 -5.00 17.13 14.14
C ARG A 47 -3.70 16.51 13.62
N VAL A 48 -2.65 16.53 14.45
CA VAL A 48 -1.39 15.84 14.17
C VAL A 48 -1.62 14.34 14.23
N ILE A 49 -1.21 13.63 13.18
CA ILE A 49 -1.42 12.17 13.03
C ILE A 49 -0.11 11.37 12.95
N GLY A 50 1.04 12.05 12.86
CA GLY A 50 2.34 11.41 12.91
C GLY A 50 3.49 12.35 12.53
N SER A 51 4.66 11.76 12.31
CA SER A 51 5.83 12.46 11.79
C SER A 51 5.97 12.26 10.27
N TRP A 52 6.75 13.14 9.65
CA TRP A 52 7.04 13.05 8.22
C TRP A 52 7.79 11.77 7.85
N LEU A 53 8.73 11.32 8.68
CA LEU A 53 9.42 10.03 8.49
C LEU A 53 8.44 8.86 8.56
N GLY A 54 7.53 8.87 9.55
CA GLY A 54 6.48 7.86 9.68
C GLY A 54 5.57 7.81 8.45
N TYR A 55 5.17 8.98 7.94
CA TYR A 55 4.38 9.08 6.71
C TYR A 55 5.12 8.52 5.49
N LYS A 56 6.38 8.94 5.25
CA LYS A 56 7.20 8.44 4.14
C LYS A 56 7.34 6.92 4.17
N ALA A 57 7.64 6.36 5.35
CA ALA A 57 7.80 4.93 5.53
C ALA A 57 6.48 4.18 5.28
N PHE A 58 5.35 4.73 5.75
CA PHE A 58 4.03 4.17 5.46
C PHE A 58 3.73 4.14 3.96
N VAL A 59 3.87 5.28 3.28
CA VAL A 59 3.62 5.39 1.82
C VAL A 59 4.52 4.43 1.04
N SER A 60 5.81 4.39 1.36
CA SER A 60 6.77 3.49 0.71
C SER A 60 6.36 2.01 0.85
N ARG A 61 5.96 1.58 2.05
CA ARG A 61 5.48 0.21 2.29
C ARG A 61 4.18 -0.09 1.54
N SER A 62 3.24 0.87 1.50
CA SER A 62 1.98 0.71 0.77
C SER A 62 2.23 0.53 -0.73
N ILE A 63 3.09 1.37 -1.33
CA ILE A 63 3.48 1.24 -2.74
C ILE A 63 4.16 -0.12 -2.99
N ALA A 64 5.07 -0.54 -2.11
CA ALA A 64 5.76 -1.82 -2.27
C ALA A 64 4.81 -3.02 -2.19
N ARG A 65 3.79 -2.98 -1.31
CA ARG A 65 2.76 -4.03 -1.21
C ARG A 65 1.92 -4.11 -2.48
N GLU A 66 1.48 -2.98 -3.01
CA GLU A 66 0.73 -2.94 -4.28
C GLU A 66 1.59 -3.48 -5.44
N ALA A 67 2.87 -3.09 -5.51
CA ALA A 67 3.79 -3.59 -6.53
C ALA A 67 4.02 -5.11 -6.45
N GLN A 68 3.99 -5.69 -5.25
CA GLN A 68 4.06 -7.15 -5.07
C GLN A 68 2.77 -7.84 -5.55
N GLY A 69 1.60 -7.27 -5.26
CA GLY A 69 0.31 -7.77 -5.75
C GLY A 69 0.24 -7.78 -7.27
N MET A 70 0.70 -6.70 -7.92
CA MET A 70 0.69 -6.58 -9.39
C MET A 70 1.53 -7.64 -10.12
N ARG A 71 2.55 -8.23 -9.47
CA ARG A 71 3.31 -9.36 -10.07
C ARG A 71 2.49 -10.64 -10.19
N GLN A 72 1.38 -10.75 -9.46
CA GLN A 72 0.48 -11.91 -9.50
C GLN A 72 -0.72 -11.70 -10.44
N HIS A 73 -0.93 -10.48 -10.93
CA HIS A 73 -1.97 -10.21 -11.90
C HIS A 73 -1.46 -10.54 -13.31
N ALA A 74 -2.26 -11.30 -14.06
CA ALA A 74 -2.00 -11.51 -15.48
C ALA A 74 -1.95 -10.14 -16.17
N LEU A 75 -0.86 -9.85 -16.88
CA LEU A 75 -0.77 -8.65 -17.69
C LEU A 75 -1.82 -8.76 -18.80
N VAL A 76 -2.86 -7.94 -18.72
CA VAL A 76 -3.87 -7.86 -19.77
C VAL A 76 -3.41 -6.82 -20.78
N CYS A 77 -2.96 -7.27 -21.94
CA CYS A 77 -2.74 -6.40 -23.09
C CYS A 77 -4.11 -6.10 -23.72
N VAL A 78 -4.56 -4.85 -23.65
CA VAL A 78 -5.84 -4.41 -24.23
C VAL A 78 -5.62 -3.76 -25.60
N ASP A 79 -4.54 -4.13 -26.30
CA ASP A 79 -4.31 -3.70 -27.67
C ASP A 79 -5.19 -4.54 -28.62
N PRO A 80 -6.16 -3.93 -29.34
CA PRO A 80 -7.02 -4.63 -30.29
C PRO A 80 -6.26 -5.30 -31.44
N ILE A 81 -5.05 -4.82 -31.77
CA ILE A 81 -4.23 -5.35 -32.86
C ILE A 81 -3.54 -6.65 -32.43
N LEU A 82 -3.14 -6.75 -31.16
CA LEU A 82 -2.46 -7.93 -30.60
C LEU A 82 -3.43 -9.04 -30.19
N THR A 83 -4.71 -8.71 -29.96
CA THR A 83 -5.74 -9.70 -29.61
C THR A 83 -6.03 -10.64 -30.78
N ALA A 84 -6.03 -10.14 -32.01
CA ALA A 84 -6.29 -10.94 -33.22
C ALA A 84 -5.20 -12.01 -33.49
N GLY A 85 -3.95 -11.78 -33.08
CA GLY A 85 -2.84 -12.71 -33.35
C GLY A 85 -2.62 -13.80 -32.29
N LEU A 86 -3.22 -13.69 -31.10
CA LEU A 86 -3.03 -14.66 -30.01
C LEU A 86 -3.94 -15.90 -30.16
N GLU A 87 -5.07 -15.74 -30.85
CA GLU A 87 -6.07 -16.80 -31.06
C GLU A 87 -5.52 -17.90 -31.99
N GLU A 88 -4.70 -17.51 -32.98
CA GLU A 88 -4.06 -18.41 -33.94
C GLU A 88 -2.88 -19.18 -33.32
N ALA A 89 -2.19 -18.59 -32.33
CA ALA A 89 -1.05 -19.22 -31.65
C ALA A 89 -1.47 -20.33 -30.67
N TRP A 90 -2.65 -20.22 -30.04
CA TRP A 90 -3.14 -21.21 -29.06
C TRP A 90 -3.73 -22.46 -29.71
N LEU A 91 -4.30 -22.38 -30.92
CA LEU A 91 -4.75 -23.57 -31.66
C LEU A 91 -3.61 -24.39 -32.28
N GLY A 92 -2.40 -23.82 -32.40
CA GLY A 92 -1.24 -24.52 -32.96
C GLY A 92 -0.44 -25.38 -31.95
N SER A 93 -0.72 -25.27 -30.65
CA SER A 93 0.12 -25.90 -29.60
C SER A 93 -0.55 -27.09 -28.89
N ALA A 94 -1.58 -27.69 -29.48
CA ALA A 94 -2.18 -28.95 -29.02
C ALA A 94 -1.67 -30.15 -29.84
N SER A 95 -0.40 -30.52 -29.65
CA SER A 95 0.17 -31.83 -30.06
C SER A 95 1.48 -32.01 -29.28
N ALA A 96 1.74 -33.04 -28.47
CA ALA A 96 1.14 -34.34 -28.19
C ALA A 96 1.60 -34.79 -26.77
N PRO A 97 0.99 -35.80 -26.13
CA PRO A 97 1.55 -36.38 -24.89
C PRO A 97 2.85 -37.14 -25.21
N VAL A 98 3.92 -36.87 -24.46
CA VAL A 98 5.12 -37.72 -24.45
C VAL A 98 4.79 -39.03 -23.75
N ALA A 99 4.82 -40.12 -24.52
CA ALA A 99 4.84 -41.49 -24.04
C ALA A 99 6.28 -42.03 -24.03
N ALA A 100 6.52 -42.93 -23.06
CA ALA A 100 7.71 -43.72 -22.74
C ALA A 100 8.75 -43.05 -21.83
#